data_AF-A0A941ZBS6-F1
#
_entry.id   AF-A0A941ZBS6-F1
#
_cell.length_a   1.000
_cell.length_b   1.000
_cell.length_c   1.000
_cell.angle_alpha   90.00
_cell.angle_beta   90.00
_cell.angle_gamma   90.00
#
_symmetry.space_group_name_H-M   'P 1'
#
loop_
_entity.id
_entity.type
_entity.pdbx_description
1 polymer ?
#
loop_
_entity_poly.entity_id
_entity_poly.type
_entity_poly.pdbx_seq_one_letter_code
_entity_poly.pdbx_strand_id
1 'polypeptide(L)'
;MATKSLRAARASKPSLSVAATAVPMPRFRNKVKSLTQTDIVRAVLRRARPDARPFALFVFSGRRAVICGTETKRFVAMSERYPDSLVGTYDARLTVTGLLGDLQGFCELEGAL
;
A
#
# COMPACT_ATOMS: atom_id res chain seq x y z
N MET A 1 -62.15 38.47 0.86
CA MET A 1 -61.86 38.51 2.31
C MET A 1 -60.61 37.71 2.57
N ALA A 2 -59.66 38.29 3.30
CA ALA A 2 -58.30 37.81 3.50
C ALA A 2 -58.17 36.83 4.68
N THR A 3 -57.17 35.94 4.63
CA THR A 3 -56.20 35.64 5.71
C THR A 3 -55.19 34.60 5.19
N LYS A 4 -53.89 34.95 5.04
CA LYS A 4 -52.78 34.68 5.99
C LYS A 4 -52.76 33.21 6.44
N SER A 5 -51.68 32.44 6.25
CA SER A 5 -50.37 32.72 6.84
C SER A 5 -49.33 31.69 6.37
N LEU A 6 -48.23 32.14 5.77
CA LEU A 6 -46.99 31.38 5.61
C LEU A 6 -46.28 31.31 6.97
N ARG A 7 -46.07 30.11 7.52
CA ARG A 7 -45.10 29.87 8.61
C ARG A 7 -43.94 29.04 8.08
N ALA A 8 -42.89 29.72 7.62
CA ALA A 8 -41.57 29.15 7.45
C ALA A 8 -40.93 28.98 8.84
N ALA A 9 -40.83 27.74 9.31
CA ALA A 9 -40.09 27.42 10.52
C ALA A 9 -38.58 27.48 10.21
N ARG A 10 -37.92 28.57 10.64
CA ARG A 10 -36.47 28.70 10.68
C ARG A 10 -35.91 27.66 11.66
N ALA A 11 -35.23 26.64 11.14
CA ALA A 11 -34.40 25.75 11.93
C ALA A 11 -33.17 26.51 12.46
N SER A 12 -33.24 27.00 13.69
CA SER A 12 -32.08 27.55 14.40
C SER A 12 -31.20 26.38 14.89
N LYS A 13 -30.11 26.12 14.18
CA LYS A 13 -29.04 25.23 14.68
C LYS A 13 -28.17 26.03 15.66
N PRO A 14 -28.04 25.63 16.94
CA PRO A 14 -27.03 26.23 17.81
C PRO A 14 -25.65 25.72 17.37
N SER A 15 -24.78 26.66 17.00
CA SER A 15 -23.36 26.44 16.73
C SER A 15 -22.62 26.20 18.05
N LEU A 16 -22.38 24.94 18.39
CA LEU A 16 -21.43 24.56 19.45
C LEU A 16 -20.01 24.68 18.90
N SER A 17 -19.41 25.87 19.05
CA SER A 17 -17.97 26.07 18.89
C SER A 17 -17.25 25.49 20.10
N VAL A 18 -17.09 24.17 20.14
CA VAL A 18 -16.17 23.52 21.07
C VAL A 18 -14.77 23.73 20.52
N ALA A 19 -14.03 24.67 21.10
CA ALA A 19 -12.62 24.86 20.84
C ALA A 19 -11.89 23.57 21.26
N ALA A 20 -11.65 22.68 20.30
CA ALA A 20 -10.87 21.47 20.51
C ALA A 20 -9.44 21.88 20.85
N THR A 21 -9.09 21.81 22.13
CA THR A 21 -7.72 21.96 22.60
C THR A 21 -6.90 20.85 21.94
N ALA A 22 -6.04 21.23 20.99
CA ALA A 22 -5.18 20.29 20.28
C ALA A 22 -4.18 19.67 21.27
N VAL A 23 -4.46 18.44 21.70
CA VAL A 23 -3.50 17.64 22.47
C VAL A 23 -2.35 17.27 21.53
N PRO A 24 -1.08 17.61 21.84
CA PRO A 24 0.04 17.18 21.01
C PRO A 24 0.15 15.65 21.07
N MET A 25 -0.25 14.97 19.99
CA MET A 25 -0.03 13.54 19.88
C MET A 25 1.48 13.27 19.80
N PRO A 26 2.03 12.37 20.64
CA PRO A 26 3.43 11.97 20.53
C PRO A 26 3.65 11.37 19.14
N ARG A 27 4.51 12.03 18.35
CA ARG A 27 4.94 11.52 17.04
C ARG A 27 5.86 10.33 17.28
N PHE A 28 5.29 9.13 17.25
CA PHE A 28 6.10 7.90 17.18
C PHE A 28 6.89 7.95 15.88
N ARG A 29 8.18 8.28 16.00
CA ARG A 29 9.13 8.27 14.90
C ARG A 29 9.35 6.79 14.55
N ASN A 30 8.52 6.24 13.67
CA ASN A 30 8.70 4.88 13.16
C ASN A 30 10.07 4.82 12.49
N LYS A 31 11.08 4.26 13.18
CA LYS A 31 12.30 3.78 12.53
C LYS A 31 11.84 2.73 11.52
N VAL A 32 11.73 3.12 10.25
CA VAL A 32 11.49 2.20 9.15
C VAL A 32 12.70 1.27 9.12
N LYS A 33 12.53 0.06 9.66
CA LYS A 33 13.57 -0.97 9.58
C LYS A 33 13.85 -1.20 8.09
N SER A 34 15.13 -1.19 7.71
CA SER A 34 15.53 -1.64 6.37
C SER A 34 14.99 -3.05 6.17
N LEU A 35 14.30 -3.27 5.05
CA LEU A 35 13.69 -4.56 4.75
C LEU A 35 14.82 -5.46 4.23
N THR A 36 15.16 -6.52 4.97
CA THR A 36 16.18 -7.46 4.51
C THR A 36 15.61 -8.34 3.38
N GLN A 37 16.47 -8.89 2.51
CA GLN A 37 16.03 -9.87 1.49
C GLN A 37 15.24 -11.02 2.14
N THR A 38 15.67 -11.48 3.31
CA THR A 38 14.97 -12.50 4.10
C THR A 38 13.55 -12.10 4.48
N ASP A 39 13.30 -10.83 4.80
CA ASP A 39 11.96 -10.32 5.13
C ASP A 39 11.06 -10.30 3.90
N ILE A 40 11.61 -9.96 2.72
CA ILE A 40 10.90 -9.99 1.44
C ILE A 40 10.47 -11.43 1.12
N VAL A 41 11.42 -12.37 1.18
CA VAL A 41 11.15 -13.79 0.95
C VAL A 41 10.06 -14.31 1.88
N ARG A 42 10.13 -14.01 3.18
CA ARG A 42 9.08 -14.41 4.13
C ARG A 42 7.72 -13.80 3.79
N ALA A 43 7.67 -12.52 3.37
CA ALA A 43 6.42 -11.87 3.01
C ALA A 43 5.79 -12.50 1.77
N VAL A 44 6.62 -12.83 0.77
CA VAL A 44 6.19 -13.49 -0.46
C VAL A 44 5.69 -14.92 -0.19
N LEU A 45 6.42 -15.71 0.59
CA LEU A 45 6.00 -17.07 0.93
C LEU A 45 4.70 -17.11 1.76
N ARG A 46 4.47 -16.11 2.62
CA ARG A 46 3.17 -15.96 3.31
C ARG A 46 2.03 -15.69 2.32
N ARG A 47 2.31 -14.97 1.23
CA ARG A 47 1.33 -14.67 0.19
C ARG A 47 1.06 -15.87 -0.72
N ALA A 48 2.10 -16.63 -1.07
CA ALA A 48 2.06 -17.78 -2.00
C ALA A 48 1.40 -19.06 -1.43
N ARG A 49 0.62 -18.96 -0.34
CA ARG A 49 -0.12 -20.10 0.23
C ARG A 49 -1.06 -20.73 -0.83
N PRO A 50 -1.44 -22.02 -0.68
CA PRO A 50 -1.90 -22.88 -1.78
C PRO A 50 -3.07 -22.39 -2.66
N ASP A 51 -3.88 -21.42 -2.22
CA ASP A 51 -4.95 -20.79 -3.01
C ASP A 51 -4.56 -19.42 -3.63
N ALA A 52 -3.27 -19.13 -3.72
CA ALA A 52 -2.78 -17.83 -4.15
C ALA A 52 -2.94 -17.64 -5.66
N ARG A 53 -3.85 -16.74 -6.03
CA ARG A 53 -3.86 -16.11 -7.35
C ARG A 53 -2.51 -15.47 -7.66
N PRO A 54 -2.16 -15.32 -8.96
CA PRO A 54 -0.90 -14.69 -9.34
C PRO A 54 -0.73 -13.30 -8.73
N PHE A 55 0.48 -12.99 -8.30
CA PHE A 55 0.83 -11.73 -7.65
C PHE A 55 2.17 -11.21 -8.16
N ALA A 56 2.30 -9.88 -8.19
CA ALA A 56 3.53 -9.19 -8.53
C ALA A 56 4.28 -8.77 -7.27
N LEU A 57 5.61 -8.75 -7.37
CA LEU A 57 6.51 -8.20 -6.38
C LEU A 57 7.21 -6.96 -6.95
N PHE A 58 7.05 -5.84 -6.24
CA PHE A 58 7.81 -4.62 -6.51
C PHE A 58 8.77 -4.34 -5.35
N VAL A 59 10.03 -4.04 -5.65
CA VAL A 59 11.05 -3.70 -4.66
C VAL A 59 11.58 -2.30 -4.93
N PHE A 60 11.64 -1.47 -3.89
CA PHE A 60 12.12 -0.10 -3.94
C PHE A 60 13.38 0.01 -3.09
N SER A 61 14.51 0.33 -3.74
CA SER A 61 15.85 0.62 -3.19
C SER A 61 16.02 0.32 -1.68
N GLY A 62 15.97 -0.97 -1.32
CA GLY A 62 16.21 -1.51 0.03
C GLY A 62 15.26 -1.07 1.16
N ARG A 63 14.20 -0.31 0.87
CA ARG A 63 13.35 0.32 1.90
C ARG A 63 11.91 -0.19 1.91
N ARG A 64 11.44 -0.77 0.80
CA ARG A 64 10.05 -1.22 0.71
C ARG A 64 9.88 -2.31 -0.33
N ALA A 65 9.08 -3.32 0.02
CA ALA A 65 8.53 -4.27 -0.92
C ALA A 65 7.00 -4.11 -0.95
N VAL A 66 6.42 -4.21 -2.15
CA VAL A 66 4.97 -4.19 -2.36
C VAL A 66 4.59 -5.47 -3.08
N ILE A 67 3.63 -6.20 -2.51
CA ILE A 67 3.04 -7.39 -3.11
C ILE A 67 1.59 -7.06 -3.44
N CYS A 68 1.18 -7.28 -4.69
CA CYS A 68 -0.20 -7.08 -5.13
C CYS A 68 -0.62 -8.17 -6.12
N GLY A 69 -1.92 -8.47 -6.19
CA GLY A 69 -2.44 -9.39 -7.21
C GLY A 69 -2.34 -8.79 -8.61
N THR A 70 -1.98 -9.59 -9.61
CA THR A 70 -1.83 -9.12 -11.00
C THR A 70 -3.15 -8.67 -11.62
N GLU A 71 -4.28 -9.11 -11.07
CA GLU A 71 -5.63 -8.72 -11.49
C GLU A 71 -6.10 -7.38 -10.91
N THR A 72 -5.31 -6.78 -10.01
CA THR A 72 -5.75 -5.59 -9.26
C THR A 72 -5.41 -4.29 -9.98
N LYS A 73 -6.25 -3.26 -9.81
CA LYS A 73 -5.92 -1.88 -10.28
C LYS A 73 -4.60 -1.36 -9.71
N ARG A 74 -4.20 -1.87 -8.54
CA ARG A 74 -2.92 -1.54 -7.91
C ARG A 74 -1.74 -2.07 -8.73
N PHE A 75 -1.86 -3.25 -9.34
CA PHE A 75 -0.82 -3.77 -10.23
C PHE A 75 -0.64 -2.88 -11.47
N VAL A 76 -1.74 -2.48 -12.12
CA VAL A 76 -1.71 -1.58 -13.28
C VAL A 76 -1.02 -0.25 -12.91
N ALA A 77 -1.49 0.40 -11.85
CA ALA A 77 -0.93 1.68 -11.39
C ALA A 77 0.55 1.59 -10.99
N MET A 78 0.98 0.45 -10.43
CA MET A 78 2.38 0.24 -10.05
C MET A 78 3.27 -0.04 -11.26
N SER A 79 2.78 -0.84 -12.21
CA SER A 79 3.52 -1.20 -13.42
C SER A 79 3.70 0.01 -14.35
N GLU A 80 2.71 0.89 -14.44
CA GLU A 80 2.81 2.14 -15.21
C GLU A 80 3.76 3.14 -14.56
N ARG A 81 3.75 3.24 -13.23
CA ARG A 81 4.46 4.30 -12.50
C ARG A 81 5.89 3.92 -12.10
N TYR A 82 6.14 2.64 -11.87
CA TYR A 82 7.40 2.11 -11.37
C TYR A 82 7.75 0.78 -12.07
N PRO A 83 7.90 0.78 -13.41
CA PRO A 83 8.22 -0.43 -14.15
C PRO A 83 9.55 -1.02 -13.69
N ASP A 84 10.55 -0.19 -13.43
CA ASP A 84 11.90 -0.60 -13.02
C ASP A 84 11.95 -1.24 -11.64
N SER A 85 10.90 -1.03 -10.82
CA SER A 85 10.80 -1.63 -9.50
C SER A 85 10.18 -3.03 -9.52
N LEU A 86 9.71 -3.51 -10.68
CA LEU A 86 9.12 -4.84 -10.81
C LEU A 86 10.22 -5.91 -10.79
N VAL A 87 10.19 -6.77 -9.78
CA VAL A 87 11.08 -7.94 -9.72
C VAL A 87 10.52 -9.06 -10.58
N GLY A 88 9.21 -9.31 -10.45
CA GLY A 88 8.56 -10.39 -11.18
C GLY A 88 7.12 -10.65 -10.76
N THR A 89 6.49 -11.58 -11.47
CA THR A 89 5.16 -12.10 -11.18
C THR A 89 5.25 -13.57 -10.80
N TYR A 90 4.54 -13.94 -9.75
CA TYR A 90 4.63 -15.25 -9.11
C TYR A 90 3.24 -15.83 -8.90
N ASP A 91 3.16 -17.15 -8.77
CA ASP A 91 1.94 -17.90 -8.50
C ASP A 91 2.21 -19.00 -7.46
N ALA A 92 1.29 -19.96 -7.34
CA ALA A 92 1.41 -21.10 -6.42
C ALA A 92 2.62 -22.02 -6.72
N ARG A 93 3.25 -21.93 -7.88
CA ARG A 93 4.43 -22.72 -8.28
C ARG A 93 5.75 -22.05 -7.90
N LEU A 94 5.70 -20.91 -7.20
CA LEU A 94 6.88 -20.21 -6.73
C LEU A 94 7.81 -21.13 -5.93
N THR A 95 9.07 -21.18 -6.33
CA THR A 95 10.13 -21.80 -5.56
C THR A 95 10.94 -20.73 -4.83
N VAL A 96 11.42 -21.06 -3.62
CA VAL A 96 12.28 -20.15 -2.85
C VAL A 96 13.55 -19.82 -3.63
N THR A 97 14.12 -20.80 -4.33
CA THR A 97 15.33 -20.65 -5.15
C THR A 97 15.10 -19.71 -6.32
N GLY A 98 13.97 -19.82 -7.03
CA GLY A 98 13.62 -18.88 -8.11
C GLY A 98 13.48 -17.45 -7.60
N LEU A 99 12.76 -17.25 -6.49
CA LEU A 99 12.60 -15.92 -5.89
C LEU A 99 13.93 -15.28 -5.47
N LEU A 100 14.84 -16.07 -4.91
CA LEU A 100 16.17 -15.59 -4.53
C LEU A 100 16.99 -15.20 -5.76
N GLY A 101 16.92 -15.98 -6.84
CA GLY A 101 17.57 -15.67 -8.11
C GLY A 101 17.08 -14.34 -8.69
N ASP A 102 15.77 -14.12 -8.73
CA ASP A 102 15.19 -12.87 -9.23
C ASP A 102 15.58 -11.66 -8.37
N LEU A 103 15.55 -11.82 -7.05
CA LEU A 103 15.96 -10.74 -6.12
C LEU A 103 17.45 -10.42 -6.27
N GLN A 104 18.30 -11.42 -6.47
CA GLN A 104 19.72 -11.20 -6.73
C GLN A 104 19.93 -10.47 -8.06
N GLY A 105 19.32 -10.95 -9.15
CA GLY A 105 19.43 -10.30 -10.46
C GLY A 105 18.89 -8.86 -10.44
N PHE A 106 17.79 -8.62 -9.72
CA PHE A 106 17.26 -7.27 -9.51
C PHE A 106 18.25 -6.36 -8.77
N CYS A 107 18.88 -6.85 -7.69
CA CYS A 107 19.88 -6.09 -6.97
C CYS A 107 21.14 -5.80 -7.81
N GLU A 108 21.55 -6.73 -8.67
CA GLU A 108 22.67 -6.54 -9.59
C GLU A 108 22.35 -5.48 -10.65
N LEU A 109 21.13 -5.45 -11.18
CA LEU A 109 20.66 -4.45 -12.15
C LEU A 109 20.55 -3.05 -11.52
N GLU A 110 19.98 -2.93 -10.31
CA GLU A 110 19.87 -1.65 -9.59
C GLU A 110 21.23 -1.13 -9.09
N GLY A 111 22.21 -2.01 -8.85
CA GLY A 111 23.56 -1.66 -8.43
C GLY A 111 24.52 -1.32 -9.57
N ALA A 112 24.11 -1.50 -10.83
CA ALA A 112 24.93 -1.28 -12.03
C ALA A 112 24.78 0.12 -12.65
N LEU A 113 24.22 1.09 -11.92
CA LEU A 113 24.05 2.49 -12.34
C LEU A 113 24.97 3.46 -11.59
#